data_AF-A0A484Z8R1-F1
#
_entry.id   AF-A0A484Z8R1-F1
#
_cell.length_a   1.000
_cell.length_b   1.000
_cell.length_c   1.000
_cell.angle_alpha   90.00
_cell.angle_beta   90.00
_cell.angle_gamma   90.00
#
_symmetry.space_group_name_H-M   'P 1'
#
loop_
_entity.id
_entity.type
_entity.pdbx_description
1 polymer ?
#
loop_
_entity_poly.entity_id
_entity_poly.type
_entity_poly.pdbx_seq_one_letter_code
_entity_poly.pdbx_strand_id
1 'polypeptide(L)'
;MHDLYVSFNVKDLQKAMFRKESLPSVMMNPQDANQEYIRGNVELVRIRDAGGRIAAEGALPYPPGVLCVVPGEVWGGAVQRYFLALEEGVNMLRASRRSCRGSTAKKMRTGLSGCMGMC
;
A
#
# COMPACT_ATOMS: atom_id res chain seq x y z
N MET A 1 2.40 -11.56 16.67
CA MET A 1 3.14 -10.38 16.16
C MET A 1 4.45 -10.81 15.52
N HIS A 2 5.39 -11.41 16.25
CA HIS A 2 6.65 -11.91 15.68
C HIS A 2 6.43 -12.84 14.47
N ASP A 3 5.55 -13.84 14.60
CA ASP A 3 5.27 -14.81 13.53
C ASP A 3 4.69 -14.18 12.25
N LEU A 4 4.07 -13.01 12.37
CA LEU A 4 3.53 -12.24 11.24
C LEU A 4 4.64 -11.58 10.44
N TYR A 5 5.61 -10.98 11.13
CA TYR A 5 6.77 -10.40 10.47
C TYR A 5 7.65 -11.47 9.82
N VAL A 6 7.70 -12.65 10.42
CA VAL A 6 8.41 -13.82 9.89
C VAL A 6 7.66 -14.42 8.69
N SER A 7 6.35 -14.64 8.77
CA SER A 7 5.59 -15.29 7.70
C SER A 7 5.57 -14.50 6.39
N PHE A 8 5.57 -13.17 6.47
CA PHE A 8 5.58 -12.29 5.30
C PHE A 8 6.98 -11.83 4.88
N ASN A 9 8.06 -12.32 5.52
CA ASN A 9 9.44 -11.88 5.29
C ASN A 9 9.56 -10.35 5.23
N VAL A 10 8.89 -9.66 6.17
CA VAL A 10 8.77 -8.19 6.16
C VAL A 10 10.14 -7.50 6.09
N LYS A 11 11.13 -8.06 6.79
CA LYS A 11 12.52 -7.56 6.77
C LYS A 11 13.13 -7.57 5.37
N ASP A 12 12.88 -8.61 4.58
CA ASP A 12 13.43 -8.74 3.24
C ASP A 12 12.66 -7.89 2.24
N LEU A 13 11.34 -7.78 2.40
CA LEU A 13 10.53 -6.83 1.63
C LEU A 13 10.97 -5.39 1.86
N GLN A 14 11.20 -4.99 3.11
CA GLN A 14 11.73 -3.65 3.44
C GLN A 14 13.08 -3.39 2.78
N LYS A 15 13.99 -4.36 2.79
CA LYS A 15 15.27 -4.22 2.07
C LYS A 15 15.07 -4.11 0.57
N ALA A 16 14.19 -4.93 -0.02
CA ALA A 16 13.95 -4.95 -1.45
C ALA A 16 13.34 -3.63 -1.94
N MET A 17 12.39 -3.03 -1.20
CA MET A 17 11.74 -1.78 -1.58
C MET A 17 12.71 -0.60 -1.80
N PHE A 18 13.88 -0.60 -1.14
CA PHE A 18 14.87 0.48 -1.25
C PHE A 18 16.15 0.05 -1.99
N ARG A 19 16.15 -1.10 -2.67
CA ARG A 19 17.23 -1.49 -3.58
C ARG A 19 16.96 -0.96 -4.98
N LYS A 20 17.99 -0.43 -5.63
CA LYS A 20 17.91 0.13 -6.98
C LYS A 20 17.27 -0.82 -8.01
N GLU A 21 17.55 -2.12 -7.89
CA GLU A 21 17.03 -3.18 -8.77
C GLU A 21 15.52 -3.42 -8.63
N SER A 22 14.91 -2.98 -7.54
CA SER A 22 13.53 -3.27 -7.16
C SER A 22 12.70 -2.00 -6.92
N LEU A 23 13.24 -0.83 -7.27
CA LEU A 23 12.50 0.41 -7.26
C LEU A 23 11.34 0.34 -8.28
N PRO A 24 10.19 0.95 -7.97
CA PRO A 24 9.11 1.11 -8.94
C PRO A 24 9.58 1.80 -10.21
N SER A 25 8.98 1.44 -11.35
CA SER A 25 9.25 2.12 -12.62
C SER A 25 8.54 3.46 -12.65
N VAL A 26 9.25 4.53 -12.97
CA VAL A 26 8.68 5.85 -13.21
C VAL A 26 8.08 5.87 -14.62
N MET A 27 6.76 6.08 -14.73
CA MET A 27 6.05 6.16 -16.02
C MET A 27 5.52 7.57 -16.32
N MET A 28 5.38 8.39 -15.30
CA MET A 28 4.91 9.76 -15.40
C MET A 28 5.71 10.64 -14.44
N ASN A 29 5.93 11.90 -14.81
CA ASN A 29 6.53 12.87 -13.93
C ASN A 29 5.62 13.12 -12.72
N PRO A 30 6.12 13.22 -11.47
CA PRO A 30 5.26 13.42 -10.30
C PRO A 30 4.36 14.66 -10.38
N GLN A 31 4.82 15.72 -11.04
CA GLN A 31 4.02 16.93 -11.27
C GLN A 31 2.82 16.64 -12.18
N ASP A 32 3.00 15.84 -13.23
CA ASP A 32 1.93 15.48 -14.16
C ASP A 32 0.93 14.54 -13.48
N ALA A 33 1.43 13.58 -12.70
CA ALA A 33 0.57 12.71 -11.89
C ALA A 33 -0.29 13.51 -10.89
N ASN A 34 0.30 14.54 -10.27
CA ASN A 34 -0.44 15.44 -9.39
C ASN A 34 -1.45 16.32 -10.16
N GLN A 35 -1.17 16.71 -11.40
CA GLN A 35 -2.15 17.43 -12.23
C GLN A 35 -3.36 16.54 -12.56
N GLU A 36 -3.13 15.28 -12.93
CA GLU A 36 -4.21 14.32 -13.18
C GLU A 36 -5.02 14.04 -11.91
N TYR A 37 -4.37 13.96 -10.76
CA TYR A 37 -5.03 13.88 -9.46
C TYR A 37 -5.95 15.08 -9.19
N ILE A 38 -5.44 16.31 -9.37
CA ILE A 38 -6.22 17.54 -9.15
C ILE A 38 -7.40 17.64 -10.14
N ARG A 39 -7.23 17.14 -11.37
CA ARG A 39 -8.30 17.07 -12.39
C ARG A 39 -9.36 16.01 -12.07
N GLY A 40 -9.11 15.13 -11.10
CA GLY A 40 -10.00 14.04 -10.76
C GLY A 40 -9.90 12.85 -11.72
N ASN A 41 -8.85 12.78 -12.55
CA ASN A 41 -8.59 11.68 -13.48
C ASN A 41 -7.94 10.50 -12.77
N VAL A 42 -8.53 10.08 -11.65
CA VAL A 42 -8.00 9.05 -10.77
C VAL A 42 -9.10 8.11 -10.31
N GLU A 43 -8.72 6.87 -10.05
CA GLU A 43 -9.60 5.84 -9.56
C GLU A 43 -9.07 5.24 -8.26
N LEU A 44 -9.96 5.07 -7.28
CA LEU A 44 -9.65 4.40 -6.04
C LEU A 44 -9.69 2.87 -6.24
N VAL A 45 -8.53 2.22 -6.23
CA VAL A 45 -8.39 0.79 -6.47
C VAL A 45 -7.74 0.08 -5.29
N ARG A 46 -8.11 -1.19 -5.07
CA ARG A 46 -7.52 -2.01 -4.02
C ARG A 46 -6.04 -2.23 -4.32
N ILE A 47 -5.17 -2.17 -3.31
CA ILE A 47 -3.73 -2.37 -3.51
C ILE A 47 -3.42 -3.72 -4.18
N ARG A 48 -4.22 -4.76 -3.93
CA ARG A 48 -4.07 -6.07 -4.60
C ARG A 48 -4.27 -6.01 -6.12
N ASP A 49 -5.12 -5.09 -6.58
CA ASP A 49 -5.51 -4.90 -7.98
C ASP A 49 -4.74 -3.72 -8.62
N ALA A 50 -3.92 -3.01 -7.85
CA ALA A 50 -3.18 -1.83 -8.31
C ALA A 50 -1.93 -2.16 -9.15
N GLY A 51 -1.49 -3.43 -9.18
CA GLY A 51 -0.29 -3.85 -9.90
C GLY A 51 -0.33 -3.44 -11.38
N GLY A 52 0.71 -2.75 -11.85
CA GLY A 52 0.80 -2.24 -13.22
C GLY A 52 0.12 -0.88 -13.45
N ARG A 53 -0.53 -0.30 -12.44
CA ARG A 53 -1.15 1.04 -12.51
C ARG A 53 -0.20 2.12 -11.98
N ILE A 54 -0.35 3.34 -12.49
CA ILE A 54 0.43 4.50 -12.06
C ILE A 54 -0.14 5.01 -10.75
N ALA A 55 0.68 5.25 -9.73
CA ALA A 55 0.23 5.86 -8.50
C ALA A 55 -0.05 7.35 -8.72
N ALA A 56 -1.24 7.80 -8.35
CA ALA A 56 -1.58 9.22 -8.36
C ALA A 56 -1.15 9.92 -7.07
N GLU A 57 -1.00 9.16 -5.98
CA GLU A 57 -0.54 9.64 -4.67
C GLU A 57 0.69 8.89 -4.17
N GLY A 58 1.43 9.53 -3.28
CA GLY A 58 2.55 8.91 -2.58
C GLY A 58 2.10 7.91 -1.52
N ALA A 59 2.70 6.72 -1.52
CA ALA A 59 2.40 5.67 -0.55
C ALA A 59 3.44 5.68 0.57
N LEU A 60 3.01 6.01 1.79
CA LEU A 60 3.87 6.14 2.98
C LEU A 60 3.49 5.09 4.05
N PRO A 61 4.17 3.94 4.12
CA PRO A 61 3.94 2.98 5.18
C PRO A 61 4.79 3.28 6.43
N TYR A 62 4.26 2.91 7.60
CA TYR A 62 5.02 2.93 8.86
C TYR A 62 5.09 1.53 9.48
N PRO A 63 6.29 1.03 9.84
CA PRO A 63 7.62 1.52 9.42
C PRO A 63 7.84 1.35 7.90
N PRO A 64 8.81 2.04 7.25
CA PRO A 64 9.87 2.89 7.81
C PRO A 64 9.50 4.38 7.98
N GLY A 65 8.33 4.82 7.50
CA GLY A 65 7.97 6.25 7.52
C GLY A 65 8.59 7.07 6.39
N VAL A 66 8.90 6.42 5.27
CA VAL A 66 9.44 7.03 4.04
C VAL A 66 8.54 6.62 2.88
N LEU A 67 8.44 7.46 1.84
CA LEU A 67 7.67 7.14 0.64
C LEU A 67 8.27 5.90 -0.05
N CYS A 68 7.42 4.90 -0.27
CA CYS A 68 7.80 3.67 -0.98
C CYS A 68 7.29 3.65 -2.43
N VAL A 69 6.27 4.46 -2.73
CA VAL A 69 5.84 4.79 -4.10
C VAL A 69 5.64 6.30 -4.13
N VAL A 70 6.14 6.96 -5.18
CA VAL A 70 5.86 8.38 -5.45
C VAL A 70 4.85 8.52 -6.59
N PRO A 71 4.12 9.65 -6.69
CA PRO A 71 3.23 9.90 -7.82
C PRO A 71 3.96 9.74 -9.15
N GLY A 72 3.34 9.05 -10.09
CA GLY A 72 3.91 8.76 -11.41
C GLY A 72 4.72 7.46 -11.50
N GLU A 73 4.98 6.79 -10.38
CA GLU A 73 5.53 5.43 -10.35
C GLU A 73 4.46 4.36 -10.50
N VAL A 74 4.85 3.20 -11.02
CA VAL A 74 3.94 2.06 -11.19
C VAL A 74 3.91 1.18 -9.94
N TRP A 75 2.71 0.90 -9.44
CA TRP A 75 2.49 -0.08 -8.39
C TRP A 75 2.98 -1.47 -8.81
N GLY A 76 3.77 -2.11 -7.95
CA GLY A 76 4.25 -3.45 -8.20
C GLY A 76 5.32 -3.92 -7.22
N GLY A 77 5.88 -5.09 -7.53
CA GLY A 77 7.10 -5.60 -6.91
C GLY A 77 7.03 -5.72 -5.39
N ALA A 78 8.14 -5.34 -4.73
CA ALA A 78 8.29 -5.45 -3.28
C ALA A 78 7.35 -4.51 -2.53
N VAL A 79 7.08 -3.32 -3.08
CA VAL A 79 6.27 -2.31 -2.42
C VAL A 79 4.82 -2.75 -2.30
N GLN A 80 4.21 -3.21 -3.39
CA GLN A 80 2.85 -3.72 -3.36
C GLN A 80 2.70 -4.91 -2.40
N ARG A 81 3.66 -5.85 -2.41
CA ARG A 81 3.67 -7.01 -1.50
C ARG A 81 3.78 -6.58 -0.04
N TYR A 82 4.56 -5.55 0.25
CA TYR A 82 4.70 -5.01 1.61
C TYR A 82 3.40 -4.41 2.13
N PHE A 83 2.70 -3.61 1.32
CA PHE A 83 1.40 -3.05 1.69
C PHE A 83 0.34 -4.14 1.92
N LEU A 84 0.34 -5.21 1.12
CA LEU A 84 -0.55 -6.35 1.33
C LEU A 84 -0.23 -7.11 2.62
N ALA A 85 1.05 -7.28 2.95
CA ALA A 85 1.46 -7.88 4.22
C ALA A 85 1.04 -7.03 5.42
N LEU A 86 1.12 -5.70 5.32
CA LEU A 86 0.63 -4.78 6.34
C LEU A 86 -0.89 -4.83 6.48
N GLU A 87 -1.62 -4.88 5.36
CA GLU A 87 -3.08 -5.02 5.34
C GLU A 87 -3.53 -6.31 6.07
N GLU A 88 -2.89 -7.43 5.74
CA GLU A 88 -3.15 -8.72 6.40
C GLU A 88 -2.75 -8.69 7.88
N GLY A 89 -1.64 -8.02 8.18
CA GLY A 89 -1.20 -7.67 9.54
C GLY A 89 -2.28 -7.01 10.37
N VAL A 90 -2.85 -5.94 9.83
CA VAL A 90 -3.92 -5.17 10.46
C VAL A 90 -5.19 -6.03 10.58
N ASN A 91 -5.55 -6.79 9.55
CA ASN A 91 -6.74 -7.65 9.57
C ASN A 91 -6.64 -8.75 10.65
N MET A 92 -5.48 -9.39 10.79
CA MET A 92 -5.22 -10.38 11.84
C MET A 92 -5.24 -9.77 13.25
N LEU A 93 -4.63 -8.60 13.44
CA LEU A 93 -4.67 -7.89 14.72
C LEU A 93 -6.07 -7.39 15.07
N ARG A 94 -6.88 -7.06 14.07
CA ARG A 94 -8.29 -6.72 14.27
C ARG A 94 -9.14 -7.94 14.59
N ALA A 95 -8.79 -9.11 14.05
CA ALA A 95 -9.37 -10.38 14.48
C ALA A 95 -9.01 -10.70 15.94
N SER A 96 -7.76 -10.44 16.37
CA SER A 96 -7.36 -10.60 17.78
C SER A 96 -7.99 -9.55 18.71
N ARG A 97 -8.24 -8.33 18.20
CA ARG A 97 -9.02 -7.28 18.90
C ARG A 97 -10.52 -7.59 19.03
N ARG A 98 -11.06 -8.69 18.49
CA ARG A 98 -12.47 -9.06 18.77
C ARG A 98 -12.74 -9.42 20.24
N SER A 99 -11.71 -9.49 21.09
CA SER A 99 -11.87 -9.48 22.55
C SER A 99 -12.08 -8.09 23.16
N CYS A 100 -11.79 -6.98 22.47
CA CYS A 100 -11.87 -5.63 23.03
C CYS A 100 -12.56 -4.66 22.06
N ARG A 101 -13.77 -4.20 22.43
CA ARG A 101 -14.58 -3.25 21.65
C ARG A 101 -13.87 -1.91 21.43
N GLY A 102 -14.09 -1.34 20.24
CA GLY A 102 -14.07 0.11 20.02
C GLY A 102 -12.86 0.66 19.25
N SER A 103 -12.90 0.61 17.91
CA SER A 103 -12.48 1.74 17.06
C SER A 103 -12.94 1.53 15.61
N THR A 104 -13.46 2.60 15.01
CA THR A 104 -14.16 2.64 13.73
C THR A 104 -13.19 2.52 12.56
N ALA A 105 -13.40 1.53 11.69
CA ALA A 105 -12.85 1.55 10.34
C ALA A 105 -13.99 1.78 9.36
N LYS A 106 -13.76 2.60 8.33
CA LYS A 106 -14.71 2.77 7.24
C LYS A 106 -14.93 1.41 6.56
N LYS A 107 -16.06 0.78 6.85
CA LYS A 107 -16.54 -0.41 6.15
C LYS A 107 -16.94 0.01 4.74
N MET A 108 -16.41 -0.67 3.73
CA MET A 108 -17.05 -0.70 2.42
C MET A 108 -18.43 -1.36 2.54
N ARG A 109 -19.36 -0.97 1.66
CA ARG A 109 -20.72 -1.54 1.54
C ARG A 109 -20.73 -3.06 1.31
N THR A 110 -19.58 -3.67 1.02
CA THR A 110 -19.35 -5.08 0.68
C THR A 110 -18.68 -5.91 1.78
N GLY A 111 -18.43 -5.34 2.98
CA GLY A 111 -17.99 -6.13 4.15
C GLY A 111 -16.51 -6.54 4.18
N LEU A 112 -15.70 -6.21 3.18
CA LEU A 112 -14.25 -6.45 3.16
C LEU A 112 -13.46 -5.18 3.55
N SER A 113 -12.55 -5.30 4.52
CA SER A 113 -11.56 -4.27 4.86
C SER A 113 -10.30 -4.48 4.02
N GLY A 114 -9.88 -3.47 3.27
CA GLY A 114 -8.61 -3.51 2.57
C GLY A 114 -8.00 -2.15 2.28
N CYS A 115 -6.69 -2.13 2.00
CA CYS A 115 -5.96 -0.92 1.66
C CYS A 115 -6.32 -0.49 0.23
N MET A 116 -6.54 0.81 0.06
CA MET A 116 -6.83 1.42 -1.24
C MET A 116 -5.67 2.32 -1.63
N GLY A 117 -5.36 2.35 -2.92
CA GLY A 117 -4.47 3.33 -3.54
C GLY A 117 -5.22 4.09 -4.63
N MET A 118 -4.90 5.37 -4.81
CA MET A 118 -5.38 6.14 -5.97
C MET A 118 -4.39 5.98 -7.11
N CYS A 119 -4.91 5.62 -8.27
CA CYS A 119 -4.15 5.44 -9.50
C CYS A 119 -4.81 6.20 -10.65
#